data_AF-A0A8J7XCJ2-F1
#
_entry.id   AF-A0A8J7XCJ2-F1
#
_cell.length_a   1.000
_cell.length_b   1.000
_cell.length_c   1.000
_cell.angle_alpha   90.00
_cell.angle_beta   90.00
_cell.angle_gamma   90.00
#
_symmetry.space_group_name_H-M   'P 1'
#
loop_
_entity.id
_entity.type
_entity.pdbx_description
1 polymer ?
#
loop_
_entity_poly.entity_id
_entity_poly.type
_entity_poly.pdbx_seq_one_letter_code
_entity_poly.pdbx_strand_id
1 'polypeptide(L)'
;MKSGGDGDRLRGKAVKLTVLVVLLVLLIFFYLSWVEYKASPKLFGEIDPCQPPPDAYKLSANQSSILSQIGHPDSFQILFFGGESNGNRVEVRLETWTYYSLGREISFLDGEMISDEVVEDEIGSPIEIPYRPEQFAAFMNLEEIIVAAGIEEYLVVPMEPGLVKGGEIIYAEELAFGLRDGELLYVETMPAYEEVSS
;
A
#
# COMPACT_ATOMS: atom_id res chain seq x y z
N MET A 1 78.46 7.21 -0.91
CA MET A 1 77.27 7.30 -0.02
C MET A 1 76.05 7.62 -0.88
N LYS A 2 75.18 6.65 -1.16
CA LYS A 2 73.88 6.85 -1.82
C LYS A 2 72.80 6.56 -0.77
N SER A 3 72.47 7.56 0.03
CA SER A 3 71.34 7.53 0.96
C SER A 3 70.32 8.52 0.42
N GLY A 4 69.30 8.04 -0.28
CA GLY A 4 68.34 8.93 -0.94
C GLY A 4 67.16 8.27 -1.65
N GLY A 5 66.86 6.99 -1.39
CA GLY A 5 65.81 6.25 -2.12
C GLY A 5 64.59 5.83 -1.32
N ASP A 6 64.60 5.96 0.01
CA ASP A 6 63.58 5.32 0.86
C ASP A 6 62.40 6.26 1.21
N GLY A 7 62.62 7.57 1.23
CA GLY A 7 61.58 8.57 1.53
C GLY A 7 60.45 8.63 0.49
N ASP A 8 60.76 8.48 -0.79
CA ASP A 8 59.75 8.54 -1.87
C ASP A 8 58.83 7.31 -1.89
N ARG A 9 59.33 6.14 -1.49
CA ARG A 9 58.52 4.92 -1.37
C ARG A 9 57.52 5.01 -0.23
N LEU A 10 57.89 5.62 0.88
CA LEU A 10 57.00 5.82 2.03
C LEU A 10 55.90 6.84 1.72
N ARG A 11 56.24 7.94 1.04
CA ARG A 11 55.25 8.94 0.59
C ARG A 11 54.24 8.36 -0.40
N GLY A 12 54.69 7.58 -1.38
CA GLY A 12 53.78 6.95 -2.35
C GLY A 12 52.80 5.96 -1.71
N LYS A 13 53.21 5.24 -0.65
CA LYS A 13 52.32 4.34 0.11
C LYS A 13 51.29 5.12 0.94
N ALA A 14 51.69 6.19 1.59
CA ALA A 14 50.80 7.03 2.39
C ALA A 14 49.68 7.65 1.51
N VAL A 15 50.04 8.20 0.35
CA VAL A 15 49.05 8.77 -0.59
C VAL A 15 48.05 7.71 -1.06
N LYS A 16 48.53 6.52 -1.44
CA LYS A 16 47.64 5.41 -1.87
C LYS A 16 46.69 4.96 -0.75
N LEU A 17 47.18 4.89 0.49
CA LEU A 17 46.35 4.52 1.64
C LEU A 17 45.28 5.57 1.91
N THR A 18 45.63 6.87 1.89
CA THR A 18 44.65 7.95 2.07
C THR A 18 43.59 7.91 0.98
N VAL A 19 43.97 7.73 -0.28
CA VAL A 19 43.01 7.59 -1.40
C VAL A 19 42.08 6.40 -1.19
N LEU A 20 42.61 5.24 -0.77
CA LEU A 20 41.79 4.06 -0.49
C LEU A 20 40.79 4.30 0.65
N VAL A 21 41.22 4.93 1.75
CA VAL A 21 40.35 5.27 2.88
C VAL A 21 39.25 6.24 2.46
N VAL A 22 39.59 7.28 1.69
CA VAL A 22 38.60 8.24 1.18
C VAL A 22 37.59 7.55 0.28
N LEU A 23 38.03 6.68 -0.64
CA LEU A 23 37.12 5.90 -1.50
C LEU A 23 36.18 5.01 -0.68
N LEU A 24 36.70 4.35 0.37
CA LEU A 24 35.88 3.51 1.24
C LEU A 24 34.83 4.32 2.01
N VAL A 25 35.20 5.50 2.53
CA VAL A 25 34.25 6.40 3.19
C VAL A 25 33.16 6.87 2.22
N LEU A 26 33.54 7.25 0.99
CA LEU A 26 32.57 7.64 -0.04
C LEU A 26 31.63 6.50 -0.42
N LEU A 27 32.13 5.27 -0.53
CA LEU A 27 31.30 4.09 -0.80
C LEU A 27 30.32 3.82 0.34
N ILE A 28 30.75 3.96 1.60
CA ILE A 28 29.86 3.82 2.76
C ILE A 28 28.78 4.90 2.74
N PHE A 29 29.16 6.16 2.50
CA PHE A 29 28.20 7.26 2.43
C PHE A 29 27.19 7.04 1.30
N PHE A 30 27.66 6.66 0.11
CA PHE A 30 26.80 6.34 -1.02
C PHE A 30 25.84 5.19 -0.70
N TYR A 31 26.32 4.13 -0.04
CA TYR A 31 25.48 3.01 0.39
C TYR A 31 24.41 3.46 1.39
N LEU A 32 24.77 4.27 2.40
CA LEU A 32 23.81 4.76 3.40
C LEU A 32 22.76 5.68 2.77
N SER A 33 23.15 6.63 1.92
CA SER A 33 22.21 7.50 1.19
C SER A 33 21.29 6.71 0.26
N TRP A 34 21.80 5.66 -0.38
CA TRP A 34 20.99 4.79 -1.22
C TRP A 34 19.93 4.02 -0.43
N VAL A 35 20.27 3.54 0.77
CA VAL A 35 19.31 2.88 1.68
C VAL A 35 18.23 3.87 2.13
N GLU A 36 18.60 5.09 2.52
CA GLU A 36 17.66 6.13 2.95
C GLU A 36 16.73 6.57 1.81
N TYR A 37 17.28 6.76 0.61
CA TYR A 37 16.50 7.09 -0.58
C TYR A 37 15.45 6.02 -0.91
N LYS A 38 15.79 4.73 -0.73
CA LYS A 38 14.83 3.64 -0.95
C LYS A 38 13.72 3.58 0.11
N ALA A 39 14.00 4.03 1.33
CA ALA A 39 13.04 4.06 2.43
C ALA A 39 12.18 5.34 2.46
N SER A 40 12.51 6.33 1.63
CA SER A 40 11.80 7.60 1.59
C SER A 40 10.44 7.47 0.88
N PRO A 41 9.37 8.13 1.37
CA PRO A 41 8.11 8.22 0.68
C PRO A 41 8.26 8.83 -0.72
N LYS A 42 7.45 8.36 -1.68
CA LYS A 42 7.47 8.83 -3.07
C LYS A 42 6.06 9.22 -3.53
N LEU A 43 5.94 10.46 -4.00
CA LEU A 43 4.71 10.99 -4.57
C LEU A 43 4.70 10.79 -6.09
N PHE A 44 3.58 10.32 -6.62
CA PHE A 44 3.33 10.13 -8.05
C PHE A 44 2.02 10.85 -8.41
N GLY A 45 1.97 11.54 -9.55
CA GLY A 45 0.78 12.26 -10.04
C GLY A 45 0.71 12.28 -11.57
N GLU A 46 -0.46 12.67 -12.10
CA GLU A 46 -0.77 12.76 -13.54
C GLU A 46 -0.55 11.42 -14.28
N ILE A 47 -1.17 10.35 -13.78
CA ILE A 47 -1.07 9.02 -14.40
C ILE A 47 -2.12 8.91 -15.51
N ASP A 48 -1.66 8.69 -16.75
CA ASP A 48 -2.54 8.33 -17.86
C ASP A 48 -2.61 6.80 -17.97
N PRO A 49 -3.71 6.16 -17.54
CA PRO A 49 -3.81 4.70 -17.53
C PRO A 49 -3.78 4.16 -18.97
N CYS A 50 -2.66 3.56 -19.36
CA CYS A 50 -2.49 2.97 -20.69
C CYS A 50 -3.10 1.57 -20.83
N GLN A 51 -3.63 0.98 -19.75
CA GLN A 51 -4.20 -0.37 -19.72
C GLN A 51 -5.71 -0.33 -19.48
N PRO A 52 -6.47 -1.27 -20.06
CA PRO A 52 -7.88 -1.45 -19.71
C PRO A 52 -8.01 -1.86 -18.23
N PRO A 53 -9.13 -1.52 -17.58
CA PRO A 53 -9.37 -1.94 -16.20
C PRO A 53 -9.37 -3.47 -16.11
N PRO A 54 -8.85 -4.04 -15.01
CA PRO A 54 -8.94 -5.47 -14.75
C PRO A 54 -10.40 -5.92 -14.64
N ASP A 55 -10.63 -7.24 -14.72
CA ASP A 55 -11.95 -7.80 -14.44
C ASP A 55 -12.35 -7.47 -12.98
N ALA A 56 -13.49 -6.81 -12.82
CA ALA A 56 -14.02 -6.45 -11.51
C ALA A 56 -14.34 -7.71 -10.68
N TYR A 57 -14.18 -7.60 -9.36
CA TYR A 57 -14.56 -8.68 -8.44
C TYR A 57 -16.08 -8.93 -8.53
N LYS A 58 -16.45 -10.20 -8.68
CA LYS A 58 -17.84 -10.60 -8.74
C LYS A 58 -18.38 -10.82 -7.33
N LEU A 59 -19.22 -9.90 -6.88
CA LEU A 59 -19.90 -9.98 -5.59
C LEU A 59 -20.69 -11.29 -5.41
N SER A 60 -20.70 -11.78 -4.17
CA SER A 60 -21.51 -12.92 -3.74
C SER A 60 -23.01 -12.60 -3.75
N ALA A 61 -23.83 -13.63 -3.54
CA ALA A 61 -25.28 -13.45 -3.38
C ALA A 61 -25.63 -12.60 -2.15
N ASN A 62 -24.93 -12.81 -1.02
CA ASN A 62 -25.18 -12.05 0.21
C ASN A 62 -24.78 -10.59 0.05
N GLN A 63 -23.60 -10.33 -0.55
CA GLN A 63 -23.12 -8.99 -0.83
C GLN A 63 -24.05 -8.24 -1.77
N SER A 64 -24.42 -8.87 -2.89
CA SER A 64 -25.37 -8.29 -3.84
C SER A 64 -26.73 -8.01 -3.20
N SER A 65 -27.19 -8.88 -2.30
CA SER A 65 -28.43 -8.69 -1.55
C SER A 65 -28.35 -7.46 -0.64
N ILE A 66 -27.24 -7.28 0.10
CA ILE A 66 -27.03 -6.10 0.94
C ILE A 66 -26.98 -4.82 0.12
N LEU A 67 -26.19 -4.80 -0.96
CA LEU A 67 -26.14 -3.64 -1.86
C LEU A 67 -27.52 -3.28 -2.43
N SER A 68 -28.33 -4.28 -2.78
CA SER A 68 -29.68 -4.03 -3.31
C SER A 68 -30.65 -3.46 -2.28
N GLN A 69 -30.41 -3.70 -0.97
CA GLN A 69 -31.28 -3.28 0.11
C GLN A 69 -30.92 -1.90 0.65
N ILE A 70 -29.62 -1.63 0.84
CA ILE A 70 -29.14 -0.44 1.55
C ILE A 70 -28.09 0.37 0.77
N GLY A 71 -27.75 -0.01 -0.45
CA GLY A 71 -26.76 0.69 -1.27
C GLY A 71 -25.31 0.29 -0.94
N HIS A 72 -24.36 1.08 -1.44
CA HIS A 72 -22.94 0.87 -1.17
C HIS A 72 -22.56 1.36 0.23
N PRO A 73 -21.52 0.76 0.85
CA PRO A 73 -21.06 1.21 2.16
C PRO A 73 -20.43 2.61 2.08
N ASP A 74 -20.56 3.36 3.18
CA ASP A 74 -19.94 4.68 3.35
C ASP A 74 -18.41 4.55 3.49
N SER A 75 -17.94 3.43 4.04
CA SER A 75 -16.54 3.02 4.06
C SER A 75 -16.41 1.50 4.07
N PHE A 76 -15.31 0.97 3.56
CA PHE A 76 -15.00 -0.44 3.65
C PHE A 76 -13.51 -0.71 3.89
N GLN A 77 -13.27 -1.88 4.46
CA GLN A 77 -11.95 -2.49 4.57
C GLN A 77 -11.97 -3.86 3.90
N ILE A 78 -10.93 -4.21 3.16
CA ILE A 78 -10.74 -5.53 2.55
C ILE A 78 -9.35 -6.04 2.96
N LEU A 79 -9.30 -7.24 3.52
CA LEU A 79 -8.07 -7.95 3.82
C LEU A 79 -8.03 -9.25 3.01
N PHE A 80 -6.99 -9.38 2.18
CA PHE A 80 -6.67 -10.60 1.45
C PHE A 80 -5.60 -11.36 2.22
N PHE A 81 -5.90 -12.60 2.60
CA PHE A 81 -4.93 -13.47 3.25
C PHE A 81 -5.08 -14.90 2.76
N GLY A 82 -4.15 -15.77 3.13
CA GLY A 82 -4.13 -17.14 2.65
C GLY A 82 -2.71 -17.62 2.39
N GLY A 83 -2.60 -18.71 1.65
CA GLY A 83 -1.32 -19.36 1.42
C GLY A 83 -1.40 -20.34 0.27
N GLU A 84 -0.42 -21.22 0.17
CA GLU A 84 -0.44 -22.29 -0.80
C GLU A 84 -1.08 -23.54 -0.20
N SER A 85 -2.05 -24.11 -0.92
CA SER A 85 -2.63 -25.42 -0.61
C SER A 85 -2.55 -26.29 -1.86
N ASN A 86 -1.84 -27.42 -1.76
CA ASN A 86 -1.60 -28.33 -2.87
C ASN A 86 -0.98 -27.66 -4.13
N GLY A 87 -0.13 -26.65 -3.91
CA GLY A 87 0.51 -25.90 -4.99
C GLY A 87 -0.40 -24.89 -5.69
N ASN A 88 -1.65 -24.75 -5.24
CA ASN A 88 -2.54 -23.68 -5.67
C ASN A 88 -2.58 -22.59 -4.60
N ARG A 89 -2.58 -21.33 -5.05
CA ARG A 89 -2.78 -20.20 -4.15
C ARG A 89 -4.23 -20.19 -3.71
N VAL A 90 -4.44 -20.29 -2.39
CA VAL A 90 -5.74 -20.12 -1.76
C VAL A 90 -5.77 -18.72 -1.18
N GLU A 91 -6.74 -17.96 -1.63
CA GLU A 91 -7.07 -16.63 -1.14
C GLU A 91 -8.31 -16.74 -0.26
N VAL A 92 -8.29 -15.98 0.82
CA VAL A 92 -9.41 -15.66 1.67
C VAL A 92 -9.58 -14.15 1.63
N ARG A 93 -10.81 -13.71 1.38
CA ARG A 93 -11.21 -12.31 1.30
C ARG A 93 -12.09 -11.99 2.50
N LEU A 94 -11.56 -11.24 3.46
CA LEU A 94 -12.34 -10.68 4.57
C LEU A 94 -12.67 -9.23 4.26
N GLU A 95 -13.93 -8.87 4.41
CA GLU A 95 -14.41 -7.52 4.18
C GLU A 95 -15.18 -7.02 5.40
N THR A 96 -15.05 -5.74 5.69
CA THR A 96 -15.90 -5.03 6.64
C THR A 96 -16.47 -3.82 5.93
N TRP A 97 -17.79 -3.71 5.91
CA TRP A 97 -18.56 -2.66 5.24
C TRP A 97 -19.27 -1.84 6.31
N THR A 98 -18.97 -0.54 6.38
CA THR A 98 -19.50 0.36 7.40
C THR A 98 -20.48 1.33 6.75
N TYR A 99 -21.68 1.41 7.32
CA TYR A 99 -22.78 2.28 6.93
C TYR A 99 -23.07 3.24 8.10
N TYR A 100 -22.31 4.33 8.20
CA TYR A 100 -22.43 5.32 9.28
C TYR A 100 -23.83 5.93 9.34
N SER A 101 -24.41 6.23 8.18
CA SER A 101 -25.78 6.78 8.09
C SER A 101 -26.85 5.86 8.67
N LEU A 102 -26.57 4.56 8.78
CA LEU A 102 -27.45 3.54 9.35
C LEU A 102 -26.98 3.07 10.73
N GLY A 103 -25.81 3.51 11.20
CA GLY A 103 -25.18 2.99 12.42
C GLY A 103 -24.92 1.48 12.34
N ARG A 104 -24.43 0.98 11.21
CA ARG A 104 -24.22 -0.47 10.99
C ARG A 104 -22.85 -0.79 10.44
N GLU A 105 -22.33 -1.95 10.83
CA GLU A 105 -21.13 -2.55 10.28
C GLU A 105 -21.41 -4.01 9.94
N ILE A 106 -21.05 -4.44 8.74
CA ILE A 106 -21.32 -5.78 8.22
C ILE A 106 -20.01 -6.38 7.73
N SER A 107 -19.66 -7.57 8.23
CA SER A 107 -18.46 -8.27 7.80
C SER A 107 -18.77 -9.50 6.95
N PHE A 108 -17.95 -9.74 5.94
CA PHE A 108 -18.04 -10.87 5.02
C PHE A 108 -16.73 -11.65 5.00
N LEU A 109 -16.80 -12.98 4.98
CA LEU A 109 -15.68 -13.87 4.73
C LEU A 109 -15.95 -14.68 3.47
N ASP A 110 -15.13 -14.48 2.44
CA ASP A 110 -15.32 -15.03 1.09
C ASP A 110 -16.73 -14.74 0.53
N GLY A 111 -17.24 -13.55 0.85
CA GLY A 111 -18.57 -13.09 0.46
C GLY A 111 -19.73 -13.65 1.30
N GLU A 112 -19.49 -14.54 2.26
CA GLU A 112 -20.50 -14.98 3.22
C GLU A 112 -20.56 -14.02 4.41
N MET A 113 -21.76 -13.57 4.80
CA MET A 113 -21.90 -12.66 5.94
C MET A 113 -21.55 -13.40 7.23
N ILE A 114 -20.62 -12.84 8.01
CA ILE A 114 -20.17 -13.41 9.29
C ILE A 114 -20.50 -12.52 10.50
N SER A 115 -20.72 -11.21 10.29
CA SER A 115 -21.17 -10.30 11.34
C SER A 115 -22.06 -9.18 10.78
N ASP A 116 -22.89 -8.62 11.66
CA ASP A 116 -23.82 -7.52 11.42
C ASP A 116 -24.06 -6.82 12.76
N GLU A 117 -23.30 -5.76 13.00
CA GLU A 117 -23.17 -5.07 14.28
C GLU A 117 -23.70 -3.64 14.18
N VAL A 118 -24.10 -3.09 15.33
CA VAL A 118 -24.52 -1.69 15.45
C VAL A 118 -23.29 -0.86 15.80
N VAL A 119 -23.08 0.23 15.08
CA VAL A 119 -22.03 1.23 15.38
C VAL A 119 -22.63 2.25 16.35
N GLU A 120 -22.06 2.34 17.55
CA GLU A 120 -22.59 3.18 18.63
C GLU A 120 -22.28 4.69 18.44
N ASP A 121 -21.32 5.02 17.58
CA ASP A 121 -20.89 6.40 17.37
C ASP A 121 -21.81 7.10 16.35
N GLU A 122 -22.48 8.17 16.80
CA GLU A 122 -23.16 9.13 15.92
C GLU A 122 -22.10 9.96 15.20
N ILE A 123 -21.58 9.41 14.11
CA ILE A 123 -20.74 10.16 13.19
C ILE A 123 -21.65 10.91 12.23
N GLY A 124 -21.29 12.14 11.84
CA GLY A 124 -22.07 12.96 10.93
C GLY A 124 -22.36 12.25 9.60
N SER A 125 -23.17 12.85 8.73
CA SER A 125 -23.42 12.27 7.41
C SER A 125 -22.12 12.21 6.61
N PRO A 126 -21.62 11.01 6.24
CA PRO A 126 -20.40 10.89 5.46
C PRO A 126 -20.64 11.40 4.04
N ILE A 127 -19.59 11.93 3.43
CA ILE A 127 -19.55 12.24 2.00
C ILE A 127 -19.39 10.90 1.26
N GLU A 128 -20.14 10.73 0.17
CA GLU A 128 -20.03 9.53 -0.66
C GLU A 128 -18.64 9.45 -1.30
N ILE A 129 -17.90 8.40 -0.99
CA ILE A 129 -16.61 8.11 -1.61
C ILE A 129 -16.80 7.50 -3.01
N PRO A 130 -15.88 7.71 -3.97
CA PRO A 130 -16.02 7.19 -5.33
C PRO A 130 -15.65 5.69 -5.46
N TYR A 131 -15.19 5.07 -4.38
CA TYR A 131 -14.68 3.70 -4.38
C TYR A 131 -15.76 2.67 -4.03
N ARG A 132 -15.60 1.45 -4.53
CA ARG A 132 -16.53 0.33 -4.39
C ARG A 132 -15.77 -0.96 -4.10
N PRO A 133 -16.25 -1.83 -3.18
CA PRO A 133 -15.55 -3.06 -2.82
C PRO A 133 -15.24 -3.98 -4.00
N GLU A 134 -16.11 -4.02 -5.02
CA GLU A 134 -15.96 -4.83 -6.22
C GLU A 134 -14.87 -4.36 -7.19
N GLN A 135 -14.31 -3.15 -7.01
CA GLN A 135 -13.18 -2.68 -7.81
C GLN A 135 -11.87 -3.38 -7.47
N PHE A 136 -11.79 -4.02 -6.30
CA PHE A 136 -10.56 -4.59 -5.77
C PHE A 136 -10.66 -6.11 -5.76
N ALA A 137 -9.65 -6.79 -6.29
CA ALA A 137 -9.51 -8.25 -6.22
C ALA A 137 -8.10 -8.60 -5.74
N ALA A 138 -7.91 -9.79 -5.17
CA ALA A 138 -6.57 -10.21 -4.80
C ALA A 138 -5.65 -10.29 -6.02
N PHE A 139 -4.36 -10.16 -5.73
CA PHE A 139 -3.28 -10.21 -6.72
C PHE A 139 -3.29 -9.06 -7.73
N MET A 140 -4.23 -8.11 -7.61
CA MET A 140 -4.13 -6.86 -8.33
C MET A 140 -2.79 -6.20 -8.02
N ASN A 141 -2.09 -5.80 -9.07
CA ASN A 141 -0.90 -4.99 -8.95
C ASN A 141 -1.26 -3.49 -8.87
N LEU A 142 -0.25 -2.65 -8.61
CA LEU A 142 -0.44 -1.20 -8.48
C LEU A 142 -1.15 -0.56 -9.68
N GLU A 143 -0.78 -0.94 -10.90
CA GLU A 143 -1.36 -0.37 -12.13
C GLU A 143 -2.84 -0.76 -12.26
N GLU A 144 -3.17 -2.02 -11.99
CA GLU A 144 -4.55 -2.53 -12.00
C GLU A 144 -5.44 -1.77 -11.00
N ILE A 145 -4.94 -1.49 -9.80
CA ILE A 145 -5.64 -0.73 -8.77
C ILE A 145 -5.85 0.72 -9.22
N ILE A 146 -4.80 1.37 -9.75
CA ILE A 146 -4.88 2.74 -10.26
C ILE A 146 -5.98 2.86 -11.31
N VAL A 147 -6.03 1.93 -12.28
CA VAL A 147 -7.04 1.95 -13.32
C VAL A 147 -8.43 1.65 -12.77
N ALA A 148 -8.57 0.64 -11.90
CA ALA A 148 -9.86 0.22 -11.36
C ALA A 148 -10.52 1.30 -10.46
N ALA A 149 -9.71 1.99 -9.66
CA ALA A 149 -10.15 3.02 -8.73
C ALA A 149 -10.07 4.45 -9.30
N GLY A 150 -9.50 4.64 -10.49
CA GLY A 150 -9.37 5.96 -11.11
C GLY A 150 -8.43 6.90 -10.36
N ILE A 151 -7.32 6.37 -9.83
CA ILE A 151 -6.38 7.12 -8.99
C ILE A 151 -5.48 8.00 -9.88
N GLU A 152 -5.49 9.32 -9.63
CA GLU A 152 -4.64 10.26 -10.37
C GLU A 152 -3.33 10.60 -9.64
N GLU A 153 -3.34 10.55 -8.30
CA GLU A 153 -2.22 10.88 -7.43
C GLU A 153 -2.14 9.91 -6.25
N TYR A 154 -0.92 9.49 -5.89
CA TYR A 154 -0.69 8.63 -4.73
C TYR A 154 0.70 8.78 -4.10
N LEU A 155 0.79 8.45 -2.82
CA LEU A 155 2.00 8.42 -2.02
C LEU A 155 2.35 6.97 -1.65
N VAL A 156 3.53 6.50 -2.06
CA VAL A 156 4.05 5.19 -1.65
C VAL A 156 4.91 5.32 -0.41
N VAL A 157 4.59 4.54 0.62
CA VAL A 157 5.30 4.44 1.89
C VAL A 157 5.78 3.00 2.07
N PRO A 158 7.10 2.72 1.93
CA PRO A 158 7.65 1.40 2.18
C PRO A 158 7.40 0.97 3.64
N MET A 159 6.96 -0.27 3.86
CA MET A 159 6.79 -0.80 5.21
C MET A 159 8.12 -1.22 5.82
N GLU A 160 8.20 -1.16 7.16
CA GLU A 160 9.33 -1.71 7.88
C GLU A 160 9.44 -3.22 7.62
N PRO A 161 10.62 -3.76 7.26
CA PRO A 161 10.78 -5.18 6.95
C PRO A 161 10.40 -6.14 8.09
N GLY A 162 10.36 -5.65 9.33
CA GLY A 162 9.93 -6.40 10.51
C GLY A 162 8.41 -6.60 10.61
N LEU A 163 7.61 -5.79 9.90
CA LEU A 163 6.15 -5.90 9.86
C LEU A 163 5.72 -6.77 8.68
N VAL A 164 6.05 -6.33 7.46
CA VAL A 164 5.77 -7.05 6.23
C VAL A 164 6.97 -6.90 5.31
N LYS A 165 7.72 -7.99 5.11
CA LYS A 165 8.89 -7.98 4.23
C LYS A 165 8.43 -7.73 2.79
N GLY A 166 8.99 -6.69 2.16
CA GLY A 166 8.59 -6.31 0.80
C GLY A 166 7.18 -5.71 0.74
N GLY A 167 6.64 -5.29 1.89
CA GLY A 167 5.37 -4.59 1.96
C GLY A 167 5.52 -3.09 1.70
N GLU A 168 4.50 -2.50 1.11
CA GLU A 168 4.35 -1.06 0.94
C GLU A 168 2.89 -0.67 1.16
N ILE A 169 2.66 0.52 1.73
CA ILE A 169 1.34 1.12 1.85
C ILE A 169 1.29 2.31 0.89
N ILE A 170 0.24 2.36 0.11
CA ILE A 170 -0.04 3.43 -0.84
C ILE A 170 -1.24 4.21 -0.31
N TYR A 171 -1.11 5.53 -0.28
CA TYR A 171 -2.17 6.47 0.10
C TYR A 171 -2.59 7.27 -1.11
N ALA A 172 -3.89 7.30 -1.38
CA ALA A 172 -4.56 8.17 -2.36
C ALA A 172 -5.67 8.96 -1.64
N GLU A 173 -6.39 9.81 -2.37
CA GLU A 173 -7.53 10.56 -1.82
C GLU A 173 -8.58 9.57 -1.28
N GLU A 174 -8.87 9.63 0.03
CA GLU A 174 -9.87 8.79 0.72
C GLU A 174 -9.64 7.26 0.64
N LEU A 175 -8.44 6.84 0.23
CA LEU A 175 -8.10 5.43 0.00
C LEU A 175 -6.67 5.13 0.47
N ALA A 176 -6.51 4.03 1.21
CA ALA A 176 -5.21 3.43 1.48
C ALA A 176 -5.24 1.95 1.06
N PHE A 177 -4.15 1.46 0.49
CA PHE A 177 -4.02 0.05 0.17
C PHE A 177 -2.59 -0.46 0.38
N GLY A 178 -2.48 -1.72 0.76
CA GLY A 178 -1.20 -2.37 1.05
C GLY A 178 -0.87 -3.40 -0.02
N LEU A 179 0.34 -3.33 -0.56
CA LEU A 179 0.89 -4.36 -1.45
C LEU A 179 1.96 -5.17 -0.72
N ARG A 180 2.10 -6.45 -1.09
CA ARG A 180 3.25 -7.29 -0.74
C ARG A 180 3.76 -7.97 -2.00
N ASP A 181 5.05 -7.82 -2.26
CA ASP A 181 5.69 -8.35 -3.47
C ASP A 181 4.98 -7.89 -4.76
N GLY A 182 4.39 -6.69 -4.74
CA GLY A 182 3.67 -6.09 -5.86
C GLY A 182 2.19 -6.47 -5.99
N GLU A 183 1.64 -7.24 -5.05
CA GLU A 183 0.26 -7.74 -5.09
C GLU A 183 -0.58 -7.22 -3.92
N LEU A 184 -1.86 -6.93 -4.20
CA LEU A 184 -2.81 -6.42 -3.22
C LEU A 184 -3.04 -7.37 -2.04
N LEU A 185 -2.87 -6.82 -0.83
CA LEU A 185 -3.10 -7.51 0.45
C LEU A 185 -4.20 -6.82 1.28
N TYR A 186 -4.34 -5.50 1.15
CA TYR A 186 -5.17 -4.68 2.02
C TYR A 186 -5.75 -3.50 1.28
N VAL A 187 -7.01 -3.15 1.56
CA VAL A 187 -7.67 -1.92 1.11
C VAL A 187 -8.45 -1.34 2.28
N GLU A 188 -8.45 -0.03 2.43
CA GLU A 188 -9.26 0.71 3.38
C GLU A 188 -9.63 2.05 2.79
N THR A 189 -10.89 2.42 2.89
CA THR A 189 -11.35 3.76 2.56
C THR A 189 -11.49 4.59 3.82
N MET A 190 -11.24 5.89 3.70
CA MET A 190 -11.39 6.84 4.79
C MET A 190 -12.57 7.76 4.45
N PRO A 191 -13.70 7.68 5.18
CA PRO A 191 -14.83 8.54 4.91
C PRO A 191 -14.46 10.00 5.21
N ALA A 192 -14.79 10.91 4.30
CA ALA A 192 -14.80 12.33 4.59
C ALA A 192 -16.15 12.72 5.21
N TYR A 193 -16.14 13.75 6.06
CA TYR A 193 -17.34 14.32 6.67
C TYR A 193 -17.42 15.80 6.30
N GLU A 194 -18.63 16.32 6.13
CA GLU A 194 -18.79 17.77 6.02
C GLU A 194 -18.28 18.45 7.30
N GLU A 195 -17.38 19.41 7.16
CA GLU A 195 -16.98 20.25 8.29
C GLU A 195 -18.21 21.04 8.77
N VAL A 196 -18.72 20.70 9.96
CA VAL A 196 -19.75 21.51 10.60
C VAL A 196 -19.11 22.83 11.03
N SER A 197 -19.24 23.86 10.21
CA SER A 197 -18.80 25.21 10.56
C SER A 197 -19.62 25.69 11.77
N SER A 198 -19.02 25.65 12.96
CA SER A 198 -19.60 26.12 14.22
C SER A 198 -19.61 27.65 14.33
#